data_AF-A0A314ZEE5-F1
#
_entry.id   AF-A0A314ZEE5-F1
#
_cell.length_a   1.000
_cell.length_b   1.000
_cell.length_c   1.000
_cell.angle_alpha   90.00
_cell.angle_beta   90.00
_cell.angle_gamma   90.00
#
_symmetry.space_group_name_H-M   'P 1'
#
loop_
_entity.id
_entity.type
_entity.pdbx_description
1 polymer ?
#
loop_
_entity_poly.entity_id
_entity_poly.type
_entity_poly.pdbx_seq_one_letter_code
_entity_poly.pdbx_strand_id
1 'polypeptide(L)'
;MAMKRDQPDLEKRLCGVCGSTERWFLHYVRHRGHFRKLCTNCVLKNNPGLFCPICLDFFEHPLPARDQVMCVRCPSISHSACVAANSSFRSFQCPPCSQPTFSFFNLTRQNDGQDAK
;
A
#
# COMPACT_ATOMS: atom_id res chain seq x y z
N MET A 1 16.41 38.09 -13.55
CA MET A 1 15.55 36.97 -14.00
C MET A 1 15.83 35.78 -13.09
N ALA A 2 14.83 35.34 -12.31
CA ALA A 2 15.01 34.25 -11.36
C ALA A 2 15.08 32.91 -12.10
N MET A 3 16.20 32.20 -11.96
CA MET A 3 16.35 30.81 -12.42
C MET A 3 15.39 29.92 -11.60
N LYS A 4 14.23 29.60 -12.17
CA LYS A 4 13.38 28.47 -11.73
C LYS A 4 14.13 27.15 -12.01
N ARG A 5 15.17 26.84 -11.25
CA ARG A 5 15.99 25.62 -11.44
C ARG A 5 15.60 24.46 -10.52
N ASP A 6 14.76 24.70 -9.50
CA ASP A 6 14.44 23.69 -8.47
C ASP A 6 13.12 22.92 -8.66
N GLN A 7 12.27 23.33 -9.60
CA GLN A 7 10.95 22.72 -9.79
C GLN A 7 10.97 21.28 -10.38
N PRO A 8 11.83 20.91 -11.36
CA PRO A 8 11.83 19.56 -11.92
C PRO A 8 12.44 18.50 -11.00
N ASP A 9 13.29 18.88 -10.04
CA ASP A 9 13.88 17.94 -9.09
C ASP A 9 12.96 17.58 -7.94
N LEU A 10 12.01 18.46 -7.58
CA LEU A 10 11.03 18.16 -6.55
C LEU A 10 9.99 17.16 -7.06
N GLU A 11 9.45 17.34 -8.27
CA GLU A 11 8.49 16.40 -8.88
C GLU A 11 9.11 15.00 -9.08
N LYS A 12 10.40 14.93 -9.43
CA LYS A 12 11.16 13.66 -9.47
C LYS A 12 11.26 12.95 -8.13
N ARG A 13 10.94 13.62 -7.01
CA ARG A 13 11.04 13.08 -5.65
C ARG A 13 9.67 12.79 -5.03
N LEU A 14 8.60 12.90 -5.81
CA LEU A 14 7.24 12.57 -5.38
C LEU A 14 6.84 11.18 -5.86
N CYS A 15 5.93 10.55 -5.12
CA CYS A 15 5.19 9.40 -5.62
C CYS A 15 4.35 9.82 -6.84
N GLY A 16 4.54 9.15 -7.97
CA GLY A 16 3.82 9.42 -9.22
C GLY A 16 2.32 9.05 -9.22
N VAL A 17 1.77 8.62 -8.08
CA VAL A 17 0.34 8.32 -7.89
C VAL A 17 -0.30 9.26 -6.86
N CYS A 18 0.25 9.36 -5.65
CA CYS A 18 -0.34 10.17 -4.58
C CYS A 18 0.38 11.49 -4.30
N GLY A 19 1.51 11.77 -4.96
CA GLY A 19 2.29 12.98 -4.73
C GLY A 19 3.08 13.02 -3.41
N SER A 20 3.09 11.94 -2.60
CA SER A 20 3.83 11.91 -1.33
C SER A 20 5.34 12.14 -1.51
N THR A 21 5.93 12.94 -0.62
CA THR A 21 7.36 13.24 -0.51
C THR A 21 8.12 12.28 0.40
N GLU A 22 7.52 11.18 0.88
CA GLU A 22 8.18 10.22 1.78
C GLU A 22 9.25 9.41 1.04
N ARG A 23 10.40 10.06 0.81
CA ARG A 23 11.50 9.58 -0.02
C ARG A 23 12.10 8.26 0.45
N TRP A 24 12.06 7.99 1.75
CA TRP A 24 12.66 6.77 2.33
C TRP A 24 12.00 5.48 1.83
N PHE A 25 10.83 5.58 1.18
CA PHE A 25 10.05 4.44 0.75
C PHE A 25 9.56 4.55 -0.71
N LEU A 26 10.25 5.33 -1.56
CA LEU A 26 9.94 5.38 -2.99
C LEU A 26 10.62 4.24 -3.75
N HIS A 27 9.82 3.44 -4.44
CA HIS A 27 10.23 2.31 -5.25
C HIS A 27 10.15 2.66 -6.73
N TYR A 28 11.18 2.32 -7.49
CA TYR A 28 11.14 2.37 -8.94
C TYR A 28 10.47 1.09 -9.46
N VAL A 29 9.25 1.23 -9.97
CA VAL A 29 8.46 0.09 -10.44
C VAL A 29 7.90 0.35 -11.84
N ARG A 30 7.64 -0.72 -12.58
CA ARG A 30 6.90 -0.64 -13.84
C ARG A 30 5.41 -0.58 -13.51
N HIS A 31 4.77 0.56 -13.79
CA HIS A 31 3.35 0.77 -13.56
C HIS A 31 2.68 1.20 -14.87
N ARG A 32 1.64 0.47 -15.28
CA ARG A 32 0.90 0.72 -16.55
C ARG A 32 1.82 0.91 -17.76
N GLY A 33 2.86 0.08 -17.87
CA GLY A 33 3.80 0.09 -19.00
C GLY A 33 4.98 1.07 -18.88
N HIS A 34 4.98 2.00 -17.92
CA HIS A 34 6.04 2.98 -17.74
C HIS A 34 6.76 2.82 -16.40
N PHE A 35 8.05 3.14 -16.34
CA PHE A 35 8.77 3.21 -15.07
C PHE A 35 8.38 4.49 -14.32
N ARG A 36 7.93 4.35 -13.07
CA ARG A 36 7.56 5.46 -12.19
C ARG A 36 8.03 5.19 -10.77
N LYS A 37 8.24 6.25 -10.00
CA LYS A 37 8.49 6.16 -8.55
C LYS A 37 7.16 6.10 -7.81
N LEU A 38 6.94 5.08 -7.00
CA LEU A 38 5.76 4.95 -6.15
C LEU A 38 6.17 4.77 -4.69
N CYS A 39 5.46 5.39 -3.75
CA CYS A 39 5.65 5.07 -2.33
C CYS A 39 5.18 3.64 -2.02
N THR A 40 5.67 3.00 -0.96
CA THR A 40 5.28 1.62 -0.61
C THR A 40 3.76 1.44 -0.54
N ASN A 41 3.03 2.39 0.05
CA ASN A 41 1.56 2.33 0.09
C ASN A 41 0.94 2.25 -1.32
N CYS A 42 1.45 3.03 -2.27
CA CYS A 42 1.00 2.97 -3.65
C CYS A 42 1.44 1.69 -4.35
N VAL A 43 2.64 1.17 -4.10
CA VAL A 43 3.08 -0.13 -4.64
C VAL A 43 2.12 -1.23 -4.19
N LEU A 44 1.81 -1.30 -2.89
CA LEU A 44 0.90 -2.29 -2.33
C LEU A 44 -0.53 -2.14 -2.89
N LYS A 45 -1.08 -0.92 -2.92
CA LYS A 45 -2.42 -0.67 -3.49
C LYS A 45 -2.55 -0.98 -4.97
N ASN A 46 -1.46 -0.90 -5.75
CA ASN A 46 -1.46 -1.15 -7.19
C ASN A 46 -1.15 -2.61 -7.56
N ASN A 47 -0.76 -3.44 -6.60
CA ASN A 47 -0.50 -4.87 -6.82
C ASN A 47 -1.35 -5.75 -5.90
N PRO A 48 -2.68 -5.56 -5.88
CA PRO A 48 -3.57 -6.43 -5.11
C PRO A 48 -3.44 -7.88 -5.61
N GLY A 49 -3.30 -8.82 -4.67
CA GLY A 49 -3.24 -10.25 -4.98
C GLY A 49 -1.83 -10.84 -5.08
N LEU A 50 -0.76 -10.04 -4.94
CA LEU A 50 0.61 -10.55 -4.79
C LEU A 50 1.02 -10.78 -3.32
N PHE A 51 0.23 -10.28 -2.39
CA PHE A 51 0.49 -10.34 -0.95
C PHE A 51 -0.83 -10.32 -0.17
N CYS A 52 -0.79 -10.77 1.08
CA CYS A 52 -1.91 -10.68 2.00
C CYS A 52 -2.01 -9.24 2.55
N PRO A 53 -3.12 -8.50 2.37
CA PRO A 53 -3.26 -7.11 2.81
C PRO A 53 -3.38 -6.94 4.34
N ILE A 54 -3.36 -8.04 5.10
CA ILE A 54 -3.49 -8.05 6.55
C ILE A 54 -2.11 -8.22 7.21
N CYS A 55 -1.33 -9.22 6.79
CA CYS A 55 0.00 -9.49 7.35
C CYS A 55 1.17 -8.98 6.47
N LEU A 56 0.87 -8.50 5.26
CA LEU A 56 1.83 -8.01 4.26
C LEU A 56 2.82 -9.06 3.73
N ASP A 57 2.57 -10.33 4.00
CA ASP A 57 3.38 -11.42 3.48
C ASP A 57 3.07 -11.69 2.00
N PHE A 58 4.11 -12.00 1.23
CA PHE A 58 4.02 -12.22 -0.22
C PHE A 58 3.65 -13.67 -0.53
N PHE A 59 2.94 -13.86 -1.63
CA PHE A 59 2.64 -15.21 -2.12
C PHE A 59 3.79 -15.67 -3.02
N GLU A 60 4.69 -16.49 -2.48
CA GLU A 60 5.77 -17.10 -3.28
C GLU A 60 5.23 -18.08 -4.32
N HIS A 61 4.14 -18.76 -3.98
CA HIS A 61 3.44 -19.73 -4.82
C HIS A 61 1.94 -19.44 -4.81
N PRO A 62 1.18 -19.86 -5.84
CA PRO A 62 -0.27 -19.77 -5.81
C PRO A 62 -0.82 -20.48 -4.56
N LEU A 63 -1.55 -19.74 -3.72
CA LEU A 63 -2.19 -20.31 -2.55
C LEU A 63 -3.26 -21.33 -2.97
N PRO A 64 -3.37 -22.46 -2.25
CA PRO A 64 -4.52 -23.34 -2.40
C PRO A 64 -5.83 -22.56 -2.16
N ALA A 65 -6.88 -22.86 -2.94
CA ALA A 65 -8.14 -22.12 -2.87
C ALA A 65 -8.79 -22.09 -1.46
N ARG A 66 -8.54 -23.12 -0.64
CA ARG A 66 -9.00 -23.22 0.76
C ARG A 66 -8.25 -22.31 1.75
N ASP A 67 -7.02 -21.92 1.40
CA ASP A 67 -6.11 -21.17 2.26
C ASP A 67 -6.15 -19.67 1.93
N GLN A 68 -6.99 -19.27 0.98
CA GLN A 68 -7.13 -17.90 0.52
C GLN A 68 -8.60 -17.42 0.53
N VAL A 69 -8.77 -16.13 0.76
CA VAL A 69 -10.05 -15.43 0.77
C VAL A 69 -9.94 -14.22 -0.15
N MET A 70 -10.84 -14.12 -1.12
CA MET A 70 -10.86 -13.02 -2.08
C MET A 70 -11.74 -11.87 -1.58
N CYS A 71 -11.30 -10.63 -1.81
CA CYS A 71 -12.12 -9.45 -1.58
C CYS A 71 -13.27 -9.38 -2.60
N VAL A 72 -14.47 -9.02 -2.15
CA VAL A 72 -15.64 -8.90 -3.04
C VAL A 72 -15.64 -7.63 -3.92
N ARG A 73 -14.71 -6.69 -3.70
CA ARG A 73 -14.65 -5.39 -4.40
C ARG A 73 -13.43 -5.19 -5.28
N CYS A 74 -12.39 -6.01 -5.13
CA CYS A 74 -11.13 -5.86 -5.86
C CYS A 74 -10.39 -7.20 -5.92
N PRO A 75 -9.37 -7.37 -6.77
CA PRO A 75 -8.65 -8.63 -6.92
C PRO A 75 -7.66 -8.94 -5.76
N SER A 76 -7.89 -8.39 -4.57
CA SER A 76 -7.04 -8.64 -3.40
C SER A 76 -7.35 -10.00 -2.77
N ILE A 77 -6.29 -10.69 -2.35
CA ILE A 77 -6.33 -12.02 -1.75
C ILE A 77 -5.73 -11.93 -0.35
N SER A 78 -6.37 -12.54 0.65
CA SER A 78 -5.88 -12.66 2.03
C SER A 78 -5.73 -14.13 2.42
N HIS A 79 -4.80 -14.45 3.31
CA HIS A 79 -4.79 -15.77 3.95
C HIS A 79 -6.09 -16.00 4.72
N SER A 80 -6.67 -17.19 4.60
CA SER A 80 -7.86 -17.58 5.37
C SER A 80 -7.63 -17.43 6.87
N ALA A 81 -6.43 -17.79 7.35
CA ALA A 81 -6.01 -17.62 8.74
C ALA A 81 -5.89 -16.16 9.21
N CYS A 82 -5.65 -15.20 8.30
CA CYS A 82 -5.60 -13.77 8.63
C CYS A 82 -7.00 -13.15 8.71
N VAL A 83 -8.01 -13.78 8.12
CA VAL A 83 -9.40 -13.30 8.18
C VAL A 83 -10.02 -13.84 9.47
N ALA A 84 -10.36 -12.96 10.41
CA ALA A 84 -10.96 -13.36 11.67
C ALA A 84 -12.20 -14.25 11.46
N ALA A 85 -12.35 -15.29 12.28
CA ALA A 85 -13.40 -16.30 12.15
C ALA A 85 -14.85 -15.73 12.09
N ASN A 86 -15.05 -14.52 12.62
CA ASN A 86 -16.36 -13.84 12.62
C ASN A 86 -16.68 -13.07 11.33
N SER A 87 -15.73 -12.95 10.39
CA SER A 87 -16.02 -12.41 9.06
C SER A 87 -16.54 -13.51 8.16
N SER A 88 -17.76 -13.35 7.65
CA SER A 88 -18.27 -14.23 6.60
C SER A 88 -17.31 -14.18 5.40
N PHE A 89 -16.60 -15.28 5.13
CA PHE A 89 -15.69 -15.41 3.99
C PHE A 89 -16.33 -15.03 2.65
N ARG A 90 -17.67 -15.16 2.55
CA ARG A 90 -18.47 -14.80 1.36
C ARG A 90 -18.62 -13.29 1.13
N SER A 91 -18.43 -12.46 2.15
CA SER A 91 -18.61 -11.00 2.08
C SER A 91 -17.36 -10.26 2.54
N PHE A 92 -16.20 -10.91 2.48
CA PHE A 92 -14.93 -10.33 2.91
C PHE A 92 -14.59 -9.09 2.06
N GLN A 93 -14.28 -7.99 2.74
CA GLN A 93 -13.69 -6.80 2.13
C GLN A 93 -12.29 -6.61 2.72
N CYS A 94 -11.29 -6.50 1.85
CA CYS A 94 -9.93 -6.22 2.30
C CYS A 94 -9.85 -4.82 2.95
N PRO A 95 -8.85 -4.58 3.83
CA PRO A 95 -8.71 -3.30 4.52
C PRO A 95 -8.73 -2.06 3.60
N PRO A 96 -8.08 -2.06 2.42
CA PRO A 96 -8.19 -0.95 1.47
C PRO A 96 -9.60 -0.67 0.93
N CYS A 97 -10.48 -1.67 0.87
CA CYS A 97 -11.85 -1.54 0.34
C CYS A 97 -12.89 -1.24 1.42
N SER A 98 -12.61 -1.61 2.68
CA SER A 98 -13.50 -1.34 3.81
C SER A 98 -13.35 0.09 4.35
N GLN A 99 -12.17 0.71 4.16
CA GLN A 99 -11.88 2.06 4.64
C GLN A 99 -11.38 2.97 3.50
N PRO A 100 -12.10 4.06 3.15
CA PRO A 100 -11.73 4.95 2.04
C PRO A 100 -10.36 5.61 2.20
N THR A 101 -9.99 5.94 3.44
CA THR A 101 -8.72 6.61 3.80
C THR A 101 -7.64 5.63 4.23
N PHE A 102 -7.81 4.34 3.96
CA PHE A 102 -6.86 3.30 4.38
C PHE A 102 -5.44 3.60 3.88
N SER A 103 -4.47 3.45 4.78
CA SER A 103 -3.05 3.40 4.45
C SER A 103 -2.45 2.16 5.09
N PHE A 104 -1.62 1.42 4.35
CA PHE A 104 -0.84 0.32 4.92
C PHE A 104 0.17 0.80 5.96
N PHE A 105 0.56 2.07 5.86
CA PHE A 105 1.47 2.72 6.78
C PHE A 105 0.80 3.99 7.28
N ASN A 106 0.35 3.99 8.52
CA ASN A 106 0.01 5.22 9.23
C ASN A 106 1.31 5.77 9.80
N LEU A 107 2.03 6.53 8.98
CA LEU A 107 3.15 7.36 9.42
C LEU A 107 2.59 8.59 10.14
N THR A 108 1.80 8.38 11.20
CA THR A 108 1.64 9.43 12.20
C THR A 108 3.05 9.63 12.71
N ARG A 109 3.68 10.77 12.38
CA ARG A 109 4.93 11.16 13.02
C ARG A 109 4.63 11.12 14.50
N GLN A 110 5.11 10.10 15.21
CA GLN A 110 5.20 10.20 16.65
C GLN A 110 6.21 11.33 16.84
N ASN A 111 5.67 12.52 17.12
CA ASN A 111 6.44 13.57 17.70
C ASN A 111 6.71 13.05 19.12
N ASP A 112 7.75 12.23 19.27
CA ASP A 112 8.35 11.85 20.54
C ASP A 112 8.99 13.11 21.14
N GLY A 113 8.12 14.03 21.52
CA GLY A 113 8.34 15.13 22.43
C GLY A 113 7.30 14.96 23.54
N GLN A 114 7.37 13.84 24.25
CA GLN A 114 6.84 13.80 25.60
C GLN A 114 7.94 14.33 26.50
N ASP A 115 7.79 15.61 26.87
CA ASP A 115 8.40 16.21 28.04
C ASP A 115 8.34 15.24 29.21
N ALA A 116 9.49 14.70 29.60
CA ALA A 116 9.67 14.06 30.89
C ALA A 116 9.54 15.15 31.96
N LYS A 117 8.40 15.15 32.65
CA LYS A 117 8.22 15.86 33.91
C LYS A 117 8.70 15.00 35.07
#